data_AF-A0A9W4Q4Q6-F1
#
_entry.id   AF-A0A9W4Q4Q6-F1
#
_cell.length_a   1.000
_cell.length_b   1.000
_cell.length_c   1.000
_cell.angle_alpha   90.00
_cell.angle_beta   90.00
_cell.angle_gamma   90.00
#
_symmetry.space_group_name_H-M   'P 1'
#
loop_
_entity.id
_entity.type
_entity.pdbx_description
1 polymer ?
#
loop_
_entity_poly.entity_id
_entity_poly.type
_entity_poly.pdbx_seq_one_letter_code
_entity_poly.pdbx_strand_id
1 'polypeptide(L)'
;MDGANRRRNQSSNKLHRAIRASIDNAWRLHEETYDLEFRTPCATRYVLLIIAQEEAAKAFLLYLISEEIVPLTAAVRRAINDHACKHLVGMIMDYMIMHWEEIEELNAIINRDFELGNNLPNDVGSALEILRYEKIGRWTADNWVWAEDPAYDREALKLADGKRDRRKQDALYVRIGADGQLASTPAVITQTEVATELARASRYINFAEALTTAEERHGFDKERFEKVMAALKLLFKPNEGMASVAP
;
A
#
# COMPACT_ATOMS: atom_id res chain seq x y z
N MET A 1 -30.32 -3.78 23.97
CA MET A 1 -29.10 -4.47 23.48
C MET A 1 -29.10 -4.74 21.96
N ASP A 2 -30.21 -4.52 21.24
CA ASP A 2 -30.36 -4.95 19.84
C ASP A 2 -29.83 -3.96 18.77
N GLY A 3 -29.80 -2.66 19.07
CA GLY A 3 -29.42 -1.62 18.09
C GLY A 3 -27.92 -1.52 17.78
N ALA A 4 -27.05 -1.80 18.77
CA ALA A 4 -25.60 -1.73 18.60
C ALA A 4 -25.07 -2.90 17.74
N ASN A 5 -25.62 -4.10 17.95
CA ASN A 5 -25.25 -5.29 17.18
C ASN A 5 -25.68 -5.17 15.71
N ARG A 6 -26.88 -4.60 15.46
CA ARG A 6 -27.39 -4.33 14.10
C ARG A 6 -26.54 -3.29 13.35
N ARG A 7 -26.10 -2.22 14.03
CA ARG A 7 -25.21 -1.20 13.44
C ARG A 7 -23.81 -1.74 13.13
N ARG A 8 -23.24 -2.57 14.02
CA ARG A 8 -21.95 -3.22 13.80
C ARG A 8 -22.00 -4.17 12.60
N ASN A 9 -23.04 -5.00 12.49
CA ASN A 9 -23.24 -5.90 11.35
C ASN A 9 -23.44 -5.13 10.03
N GLN A 10 -24.17 -4.02 10.05
CA GLN A 10 -24.35 -3.19 8.86
C GLN A 10 -23.05 -2.50 8.41
N SER A 11 -22.21 -2.07 9.36
CA SER A 11 -20.90 -1.48 9.08
C SER A 11 -19.93 -2.50 8.48
N SER A 12 -19.86 -3.70 9.07
CA SER A 12 -19.07 -4.82 8.57
C SER A 12 -19.46 -5.19 7.13
N ASN A 13 -20.76 -5.31 6.84
CA ASN A 13 -21.26 -5.57 5.48
C ASN A 13 -20.96 -4.44 4.48
N LYS A 14 -20.85 -3.17 4.92
CA LYS A 14 -20.45 -2.06 4.06
C LYS A 14 -18.95 -2.11 3.75
N LEU A 15 -18.12 -2.40 4.74
CA LEU A 15 -16.67 -2.54 4.56
C LEU A 15 -16.34 -3.71 3.64
N HIS A 16 -16.95 -4.89 3.85
CA HIS A 16 -16.74 -6.04 2.98
C HIS A 16 -17.08 -5.74 1.51
N ARG A 17 -18.19 -5.03 1.25
CA ARG A 17 -18.54 -4.58 -0.12
C ARG A 17 -17.53 -3.59 -0.68
N ALA A 18 -16.99 -2.69 0.14
CA ALA A 18 -15.97 -1.73 -0.31
C ALA A 18 -14.64 -2.40 -0.63
N ILE A 19 -14.22 -3.40 0.17
CA ILE A 19 -13.04 -4.22 -0.09
C ILE A 19 -13.22 -4.94 -1.43
N ARG A 20 -14.34 -5.67 -1.60
CA ARG A 20 -14.63 -6.39 -2.85
C ARG A 20 -14.67 -5.47 -4.06
N ALA A 21 -15.35 -4.33 -3.98
CA ALA A 21 -15.39 -3.37 -5.08
C ALA A 21 -14.01 -2.80 -5.45
N SER A 22 -13.10 -2.65 -4.47
CA SER A 22 -11.72 -2.21 -4.72
C SER A 22 -10.92 -3.30 -5.44
N ILE A 23 -11.07 -4.56 -5.02
CA ILE A 23 -10.46 -5.73 -5.66
C ILE A 23 -10.98 -5.91 -7.09
N ASP A 24 -12.30 -5.91 -7.29
CA ASP A 24 -12.93 -6.08 -8.60
C ASP A 24 -12.47 -4.97 -9.57
N ASN A 25 -12.32 -3.73 -9.09
CA ASN A 25 -11.80 -2.63 -9.89
C ASN A 25 -10.30 -2.79 -10.20
N ALA A 26 -9.51 -3.34 -9.28
CA ALA A 26 -8.11 -3.65 -9.52
C ALA A 26 -7.94 -4.72 -10.62
N TRP A 27 -8.76 -5.78 -10.57
CA TRP A 27 -8.81 -6.79 -11.63
C TRP A 27 -9.22 -6.19 -12.97
N ARG A 28 -10.32 -5.41 -13.01
CA ARG A 28 -10.75 -4.73 -14.23
C ARG A 28 -9.61 -3.91 -14.86
N LEU A 29 -8.92 -3.09 -14.07
CA LEU A 29 -7.78 -2.28 -14.54
C LEU A 29 -6.62 -3.14 -15.04
N HIS A 30 -6.33 -4.25 -14.35
CA HIS A 30 -5.30 -5.19 -14.75
C HIS A 30 -5.66 -5.89 -16.07
N GLU A 31 -6.89 -6.39 -16.21
CA GLU A 31 -7.37 -7.06 -17.42
C GLU A 31 -7.44 -6.13 -18.63
N GLU A 32 -7.87 -4.87 -18.43
CA GLU A 32 -7.87 -3.84 -19.49
C GLU A 32 -6.46 -3.58 -20.07
N THR A 33 -5.40 -4.00 -19.39
CA THR A 33 -4.04 -3.86 -19.89
C THR A 33 -3.68 -4.82 -21.02
N TYR A 34 -4.43 -5.93 -21.19
CA TYR A 34 -4.20 -6.90 -22.27
C TYR A 34 -4.41 -6.25 -23.65
N ASP A 35 -5.42 -5.40 -23.80
CA ASP A 35 -5.69 -4.65 -25.04
C ASP A 35 -4.58 -3.65 -25.42
N LEU A 36 -3.67 -3.38 -24.48
CA LEU A 36 -2.57 -2.44 -24.62
C LEU A 36 -1.20 -3.12 -24.75
N GLU A 37 -1.13 -4.45 -24.67
CA GLU A 37 0.13 -5.20 -24.57
C GLU A 37 1.13 -4.87 -25.70
N PHE A 38 0.64 -4.79 -26.93
CA PHE A 38 1.46 -4.55 -28.12
C PHE A 38 1.46 -3.08 -28.56
N ARG A 39 0.90 -2.17 -27.77
CA ARG A 39 0.86 -0.74 -28.12
C ARG A 39 2.16 -0.03 -27.74
N THR A 40 2.56 0.91 -28.59
CA THR A 40 3.69 1.81 -28.34
C THR A 40 3.21 3.27 -28.42
N PRO A 41 3.56 4.13 -27.45
CA PRO A 41 4.32 3.83 -26.24
C PRO A 41 3.51 2.99 -25.23
N CYS A 42 4.20 2.19 -24.40
CA CYS A 42 3.58 1.32 -23.40
C CYS A 42 3.16 2.06 -22.11
N ALA A 43 3.24 3.39 -22.11
CA ALA A 43 3.07 4.23 -20.94
C ALA A 43 1.64 4.19 -20.36
N THR A 44 0.61 4.10 -21.21
CA THR A 44 -0.78 3.91 -20.75
C THR A 44 -0.95 2.59 -20.00
N ARG A 45 -0.33 1.51 -20.50
CA ARG A 45 -0.35 0.19 -19.86
C ARG A 45 0.26 0.27 -18.48
N TYR A 46 1.43 0.89 -18.37
CA TYR A 46 2.09 1.15 -17.08
C TYR A 46 1.17 1.84 -16.07
N VAL A 47 0.49 2.91 -16.50
CA VAL A 47 -0.37 3.69 -15.61
C VAL A 47 -1.53 2.87 -15.05
N LEU A 48 -2.21 2.09 -15.90
CA LEU A 48 -3.30 1.22 -15.45
C LEU A 48 -2.82 0.22 -14.40
N LEU A 49 -1.63 -0.35 -14.56
CA LEU A 49 -1.04 -1.29 -13.60
C LEU A 49 -0.72 -0.63 -12.25
N ILE A 50 -0.21 0.61 -12.26
CA ILE A 50 0.02 1.35 -11.01
C ILE A 50 -1.32 1.65 -10.31
N ILE A 51 -2.36 2.02 -11.06
CA ILE A 51 -3.70 2.26 -10.47
C ILE A 51 -4.29 0.94 -9.93
N ALA A 52 -4.12 -0.18 -10.62
CA ALA A 52 -4.55 -1.48 -10.11
C ALA A 52 -3.89 -1.82 -8.76
N GLN A 53 -2.58 -1.58 -8.63
CA GLN A 53 -1.87 -1.73 -7.36
C GLN A 53 -2.39 -0.80 -6.26
N GLU A 54 -2.72 0.45 -6.61
CA GLU A 54 -3.32 1.40 -5.67
C GLU A 54 -4.70 0.95 -5.16
N GLU A 55 -5.53 0.34 -6.03
CA GLU A 55 -6.83 -0.22 -5.66
C GLU A 55 -6.69 -1.47 -4.76
N ALA A 56 -5.70 -2.33 -5.03
CA ALA A 56 -5.39 -3.46 -4.15
C ALA A 56 -4.85 -3.00 -2.77
N ALA A 57 -3.97 -1.99 -2.74
CA ALA A 57 -3.49 -1.40 -1.49
C ALA A 57 -4.62 -0.73 -0.68
N LYS A 58 -5.59 -0.11 -1.37
CA LYS A 58 -6.82 0.39 -0.75
C LYS A 58 -7.64 -0.74 -0.13
N ALA A 59 -7.81 -1.85 -0.85
CA ALA A 59 -8.50 -3.03 -0.33
C ALA A 59 -7.84 -3.55 0.96
N PHE A 60 -6.50 -3.61 1.00
CA PHE A 60 -5.78 -4.00 2.20
C PHE A 60 -5.98 -3.04 3.38
N LEU A 61 -5.92 -1.72 3.16
CA LEU A 61 -6.25 -0.74 4.22
C LEU A 61 -7.68 -0.92 4.75
N LEU A 62 -8.64 -1.18 3.86
CA LEU A 62 -10.03 -1.44 4.26
C LEU A 62 -10.16 -2.76 5.04
N TYR A 63 -9.38 -3.78 4.69
CA TYR A 63 -9.28 -5.03 5.44
C TYR A 63 -8.72 -4.80 6.86
N LEU A 64 -7.67 -4.00 7.03
CA LEU A 64 -7.15 -3.65 8.36
C LEU A 64 -8.21 -2.96 9.25
N ILE A 65 -9.14 -2.21 8.63
CA ILE A 65 -10.26 -1.59 9.32
C ILE A 65 -11.32 -2.61 9.68
N SER A 66 -11.64 -3.58 8.79
CA SER A 66 -12.60 -4.64 9.10
C SER A 66 -12.11 -5.57 10.21
N GLU A 67 -10.80 -5.77 10.32
CA GLU A 67 -10.14 -6.54 11.39
C GLU A 67 -9.91 -5.72 12.68
N GLU A 68 -10.46 -4.50 12.77
CA GLU A 68 -10.33 -3.59 13.92
C GLU A 68 -8.87 -3.25 14.30
N ILE A 69 -7.92 -3.43 13.36
CA ILE A 69 -6.50 -3.09 13.56
C ILE A 69 -6.29 -1.58 13.40
N VAL A 70 -6.93 -0.99 12.39
CA VAL A 70 -6.86 0.46 12.13
C VAL A 70 -8.25 1.08 12.34
N PRO A 71 -8.38 2.12 13.18
CA PRO A 71 -9.67 2.77 13.39
C PRO A 71 -10.09 3.60 12.17
N LEU A 72 -11.38 3.54 11.79
CA LEU A 72 -11.92 4.34 10.68
C LEU A 72 -12.10 5.82 11.09
N THR A 73 -11.03 6.60 11.04
CA THR A 73 -11.03 8.05 11.32
C THR A 73 -11.06 8.89 10.03
N ALA A 74 -11.21 10.21 10.15
CA ALA A 74 -11.09 11.12 9.00
C ALA A 74 -9.69 11.07 8.36
N ALA A 75 -8.64 11.00 9.18
CA ALA A 75 -7.26 10.85 8.72
C ALA A 75 -7.04 9.53 7.98
N VAL A 76 -7.60 8.42 8.47
CA VAL A 76 -7.53 7.12 7.78
C VAL A 76 -8.34 7.14 6.47
N ARG A 77 -9.52 7.78 6.43
CA ARG A 77 -10.25 8.01 5.17
C ARG A 77 -9.45 8.84 4.17
N ARG A 78 -8.67 9.81 4.64
CA ARG A 78 -7.74 10.55 3.78
C ARG A 78 -6.61 9.66 3.28
N ALA A 79 -6.01 8.83 4.13
CA ALA A 79 -4.96 7.87 3.75
C ALA A 79 -5.44 6.87 2.68
N ILE A 80 -6.68 6.38 2.81
CA ILE A 80 -7.33 5.51 1.82
C ILE A 80 -7.41 6.16 0.42
N ASN A 81 -7.46 7.48 0.34
CA ASN A 81 -7.57 8.21 -0.93
C ASN A 81 -6.24 8.81 -1.40
N ASP A 82 -5.23 8.87 -0.54
CA ASP A 82 -3.92 9.44 -0.82
C ASP A 82 -3.01 8.43 -1.56
N HIS A 83 -2.49 8.81 -2.72
CA HIS A 83 -1.66 7.93 -3.56
C HIS A 83 -0.34 7.54 -2.86
N ALA A 84 0.31 8.47 -2.15
CA ALA A 84 1.55 8.18 -1.44
C ALA A 84 1.32 7.16 -0.31
N CYS A 85 0.21 7.26 0.43
CA CYS A 85 -0.17 6.25 1.42
C CYS A 85 -0.36 4.87 0.80
N LYS A 86 -1.04 4.76 -0.36
CA LYS A 86 -1.22 3.49 -1.06
C LYS A 86 0.10 2.91 -1.55
N HIS A 87 1.06 3.74 -1.97
CA HIS A 87 2.39 3.27 -2.36
C HIS A 87 3.21 2.76 -1.17
N LEU A 88 3.13 3.43 -0.01
CA LEU A 88 3.72 2.93 1.24
C LEU A 88 3.11 1.59 1.65
N VAL A 89 1.78 1.48 1.54
CA VAL A 89 1.08 0.21 1.77
C VAL A 89 1.52 -0.86 0.79
N GLY A 90 1.73 -0.51 -0.47
CA GLY A 90 2.30 -1.41 -1.46
C GLY A 90 3.66 -1.97 -1.01
N MET A 91 4.59 -1.12 -0.55
CA MET A 91 5.89 -1.59 -0.03
C MET A 91 5.73 -2.60 1.13
N ILE A 92 4.74 -2.40 1.99
CA ILE A 92 4.42 -3.32 3.08
C ILE A 92 3.88 -4.65 2.51
N MET A 93 2.97 -4.58 1.52
CA MET A 93 2.41 -5.78 0.85
C MET A 93 3.48 -6.58 0.11
N ASP A 94 4.40 -5.93 -0.61
CA ASP A 94 5.51 -6.58 -1.32
C ASP A 94 6.35 -7.44 -0.35
N TYR A 95 6.58 -6.97 0.88
CA TYR A 95 7.26 -7.77 1.91
C TYR A 95 6.44 -9.00 2.32
N MET A 96 5.14 -8.81 2.60
CA MET A 96 4.25 -9.89 3.07
C MET A 96 4.02 -10.98 2.01
N ILE A 97 3.96 -10.61 0.74
CA ILE A 97 3.70 -11.56 -0.36
C ILE A 97 4.87 -12.51 -0.56
N MET A 98 6.12 -12.04 -0.34
CA MET A 98 7.37 -12.78 -0.56
C MET A 98 7.39 -13.47 -1.94
N HIS A 99 7.91 -12.78 -2.94
CA HIS A 99 8.02 -13.29 -4.30
C HIS A 99 9.48 -13.42 -4.73
N TRP A 100 9.76 -14.46 -5.50
CA TRP A 100 11.03 -14.75 -6.16
C TRP A 100 10.75 -15.37 -7.52
N GLU A 101 11.62 -15.11 -8.49
CA GLU A 101 11.60 -15.78 -9.79
C GLU A 101 12.63 -16.91 -9.82
N GLU A 102 13.79 -16.69 -9.18
CA GLU A 102 14.92 -17.62 -9.15
C GLU A 102 15.19 -18.19 -7.75
N ILE A 103 15.80 -19.38 -7.68
CA ILE A 103 16.12 -20.07 -6.41
C ILE A 103 17.14 -19.28 -5.59
N GLU A 104 18.09 -18.62 -6.26
CA GLU A 104 19.10 -17.78 -5.62
C GLU A 104 18.47 -16.58 -4.92
N GLU A 105 17.43 -15.98 -5.50
CA GLU A 105 16.64 -14.91 -4.88
C GLU A 105 15.93 -15.42 -3.63
N LEU A 106 15.29 -16.59 -3.71
CA LEU A 106 14.66 -17.22 -2.55
C LEU A 106 15.66 -17.43 -1.41
N ASN A 107 16.85 -17.96 -1.70
CA ASN A 107 17.89 -18.17 -0.68
C ASN A 107 18.36 -16.85 -0.07
N ALA A 108 18.53 -15.80 -0.87
CA ALA A 108 18.91 -14.48 -0.38
C ALA A 108 17.83 -13.89 0.54
N ILE A 109 16.56 -14.06 0.17
CA ILE A 109 15.41 -13.61 0.96
C ILE A 109 15.35 -14.34 2.31
N ILE A 110 15.50 -15.67 2.31
CA ILE A 110 15.50 -16.50 3.53
C ILE A 110 16.66 -16.11 4.46
N ASN A 111 17.88 -15.96 3.91
CA ASN A 111 19.04 -15.55 4.71
C ASN A 111 18.84 -14.17 5.33
N ARG A 112 18.27 -13.23 4.57
CA ARG A 112 17.96 -11.89 5.08
C ARG A 112 16.92 -11.93 6.20
N ASP A 113 15.87 -12.74 6.07
CA ASP A 113 14.88 -12.90 7.14
C ASP A 113 15.51 -13.52 8.40
N PHE A 114 16.39 -14.52 8.22
CA PHE A 114 17.14 -15.13 9.32
C PHE A 114 18.02 -14.11 10.05
N GLU A 115 18.76 -13.27 9.31
CA GLU A 115 19.58 -12.20 9.89
C GLU A 115 18.76 -11.15 10.64
N LEU A 116 17.58 -10.81 10.11
CA LEU A 116 16.67 -9.85 10.73
C LEU A 116 15.97 -10.41 11.97
N GLY A 117 15.77 -11.74 12.03
CA GLY A 117 15.02 -12.40 13.09
C GLY A 117 13.63 -11.76 13.27
N ASN A 118 13.36 -11.21 14.46
CA ASN A 118 12.09 -10.57 14.78
C ASN A 118 11.97 -9.11 14.27
N ASN A 119 13.01 -8.54 13.66
CA ASN A 119 12.97 -7.15 13.18
C ASN A 119 12.43 -7.04 11.76
N LEU A 120 11.63 -6.02 11.46
CA LEU A 120 11.24 -5.73 10.09
C LEU A 120 12.44 -5.19 9.29
N PRO A 121 12.49 -5.40 7.97
CA PRO A 121 13.38 -4.65 7.10
C PRO A 121 13.21 -3.13 7.29
N ASN A 122 14.30 -2.36 7.24
CA ASN A 122 14.29 -0.92 7.53
C ASN A 122 13.31 -0.12 6.66
N ASP A 123 13.19 -0.46 5.37
CA ASP A 123 12.26 0.13 4.42
C ASP A 123 10.80 -0.15 4.81
N VAL A 124 10.48 -1.40 5.16
CA VAL A 124 9.14 -1.80 5.62
C VAL A 124 8.78 -1.15 6.95
N GLY A 125 9.70 -1.14 7.92
CA GLY A 125 9.53 -0.46 9.20
C GLY A 125 9.31 1.04 9.02
N SER A 126 10.12 1.69 8.19
CA SER A 126 9.97 3.11 7.86
C SER A 126 8.64 3.38 7.15
N ALA A 127 8.19 2.52 6.24
CA ALA A 127 6.90 2.67 5.58
C ALA A 127 5.73 2.63 6.55
N LEU A 128 5.77 1.73 7.54
CA LEU A 128 4.77 1.65 8.61
C LEU A 128 4.76 2.91 9.47
N GLU A 129 5.94 3.36 9.91
CA GLU A 129 6.07 4.55 10.76
C GLU A 129 5.66 5.83 10.03
N ILE A 130 6.09 6.01 8.78
CA ILE A 130 5.66 7.14 7.94
C ILE A 130 4.14 7.12 7.75
N LEU A 131 3.55 5.96 7.43
CA LEU A 131 2.11 5.85 7.28
C LEU A 131 1.37 6.25 8.57
N ARG A 132 1.82 5.75 9.72
CA ARG A 132 1.18 5.97 11.02
C ARG A 132 1.37 7.39 11.55
N TYR A 133 2.58 7.90 11.53
CA TYR A 133 2.97 9.12 12.24
C TYR A 133 3.00 10.33 11.31
N GLU A 134 3.66 10.20 10.15
CA GLU A 134 3.85 11.31 9.21
C GLU A 134 2.63 11.58 8.34
N LYS A 135 1.87 10.55 7.96
CA LYS A 135 0.64 10.71 7.18
C LYS A 135 -0.57 10.83 8.12
N ILE A 136 -0.94 9.74 8.79
CA ILE A 136 -2.16 9.70 9.59
C ILE A 136 -2.05 10.56 10.87
N GLY A 137 -0.92 10.48 11.57
CA GLY A 137 -0.65 11.23 12.79
C GLY A 137 -0.71 12.75 12.56
N ARG A 138 0.01 13.27 11.57
CA ARG A 138 -0.02 14.69 11.19
C ARG A 138 -1.42 15.20 10.83
N TRP A 139 -2.26 14.38 10.20
CA TRP A 139 -3.63 14.79 9.89
C TRP A 139 -4.59 14.71 11.07
N THR A 140 -4.17 14.08 12.17
CA THR A 140 -4.96 13.95 13.39
C THR A 140 -4.57 14.99 14.44
N ALA A 141 -3.32 15.46 14.42
CA ALA A 141 -2.78 16.40 15.40
C ALA A 141 -2.71 17.84 14.86
N ASP A 142 -3.07 18.81 15.69
CA ASP A 142 -2.95 20.24 15.34
C ASP A 142 -1.50 20.74 15.36
N ASN A 143 -0.60 20.10 16.12
CA ASN A 143 0.82 20.48 16.27
C ASN A 143 1.73 19.24 16.33
N TRP A 144 1.96 18.58 15.19
CA TRP A 144 2.87 17.44 15.10
C TRP A 144 4.32 17.88 14.89
N VAL A 145 5.21 17.50 15.81
CA VAL A 145 6.66 17.68 15.69
C VAL A 145 7.37 16.53 16.38
N TRP A 146 8.44 16.03 15.77
CA TRP A 146 9.31 15.08 16.44
C TRP A 146 10.25 15.81 17.40
N ALA A 147 10.58 15.17 18.53
CA ALA A 147 11.63 15.68 19.40
C ALA A 147 13.01 15.61 18.71
N GLU A 148 13.21 14.57 17.88
CA GLU A 148 14.38 14.38 17.03
C GLU A 148 13.91 13.83 15.68
N ASP A 149 14.48 14.30 14.58
CA ASP A 149 14.06 13.86 13.25
C ASP A 149 14.31 12.35 13.07
N PRO A 150 13.26 11.56 12.75
CA PRO A 150 13.41 10.12 12.57
C PRO A 150 14.25 9.80 11.33
N ALA A 151 15.17 8.85 11.48
CA ALA A 151 16.05 8.39 10.42
C ALA A 151 15.37 7.32 9.53
N TYR A 152 14.38 7.74 8.74
CA TYR A 152 13.66 6.85 7.84
C TYR A 152 14.52 6.35 6.67
N ASP A 153 14.19 5.14 6.21
CA ASP A 153 14.73 4.59 4.96
C ASP A 153 14.44 5.51 3.77
N ARG A 154 15.43 5.60 2.88
CA ARG A 154 15.41 6.53 1.75
C ARG A 154 14.37 6.18 0.70
N GLU A 155 14.11 4.90 0.43
CA GLU A 155 13.09 4.51 -0.55
C GLU A 155 11.69 4.71 0.01
N ALA A 156 11.47 4.41 1.30
CA ALA A 156 10.20 4.72 1.97
C ALA A 156 9.89 6.23 1.94
N LEU A 157 10.89 7.08 2.25
CA LEU A 157 10.77 8.55 2.13
C LEU A 157 10.42 8.99 0.72
N LYS A 158 11.13 8.47 -0.30
CA LYS A 158 10.83 8.81 -1.70
C LYS A 158 9.39 8.46 -2.10
N LEU A 159 8.85 7.33 -1.63
CA LEU A 159 7.45 6.99 -1.85
C LEU A 159 6.50 7.96 -1.14
N ALA A 160 6.82 8.32 0.10
CA ALA A 160 6.05 9.28 0.89
C ALA A 160 6.01 10.68 0.24
N ASP A 161 7.09 11.09 -0.42
CA ASP A 161 7.25 12.33 -1.19
C ASP A 161 6.66 12.26 -2.60
N GLY A 162 6.02 11.14 -2.96
CA GLY A 162 5.31 10.99 -4.22
C GLY A 162 6.19 10.65 -5.43
N LYS A 163 7.39 10.06 -5.25
CA LYS A 163 8.25 9.62 -6.37
C LYS A 163 7.48 8.75 -7.37
N ARG A 164 6.71 7.79 -6.87
CA ARG A 164 5.96 6.84 -7.71
C ARG A 164 4.75 7.48 -8.38
N ASP A 165 4.04 8.36 -7.69
CA ASP A 165 2.96 9.14 -8.28
C ASP A 165 3.49 10.06 -9.38
N ARG A 166 4.63 10.72 -9.15
CA ARG A 166 5.32 11.51 -10.19
C ARG A 166 5.73 10.67 -11.39
N ARG A 167 6.25 9.45 -11.18
CA ARG A 167 6.58 8.51 -12.28
C ARG A 167 5.34 8.11 -13.08
N LYS A 168 4.22 7.86 -12.40
CA LYS A 168 2.90 7.62 -13.02
C LYS A 168 2.42 8.84 -13.83
N GLN A 169 2.60 10.05 -13.31
CA GLN A 169 2.27 11.29 -14.06
C GLN A 169 3.18 11.46 -15.30
N ASP A 170 4.49 11.22 -15.17
CA ASP A 170 5.45 11.28 -16.27
C ASP A 170 5.17 10.27 -17.40
N ALA A 171 4.44 9.19 -17.09
CA ALA A 171 3.99 8.21 -18.07
C ALA A 171 2.82 8.72 -18.93
N LEU A 172 2.05 9.71 -18.48
CA LEU A 172 0.95 10.30 -19.26
C LEU A 172 1.28 11.68 -19.82
N TYR A 173 2.00 12.48 -19.03
CA TYR A 173 2.21 13.89 -19.30
C TYR A 173 3.66 14.18 -19.66
N VAL A 174 3.84 15.19 -20.52
CA VAL A 174 5.13 15.82 -20.73
C VAL A 174 5.40 16.72 -19.54
N ARG A 175 6.48 16.46 -18.81
CA ARG A 175 6.89 17.29 -17.67
C ARG A 175 7.85 18.38 -18.14
N ILE A 176 7.57 19.60 -17.71
CA ILE A 176 8.40 20.78 -17.94
C ILE A 176 9.15 21.11 -16.64
N GLY A 177 10.45 21.36 -16.75
CA GLY A 177 11.33 21.74 -15.65
C GLY A 177 11.07 23.16 -15.15
N ALA A 178 11.65 23.50 -14.01
CA ALA A 178 11.51 24.83 -13.42
C ALA A 178 12.11 25.94 -14.30
N ASP A 179 13.03 25.60 -15.18
CA ASP A 179 13.66 26.46 -16.18
C ASP A 179 12.87 26.52 -17.50
N GLY A 180 11.70 25.90 -17.58
CA GLY A 180 10.88 25.82 -18.78
C GLY A 180 11.35 24.77 -19.80
N GLN A 181 12.41 24.01 -19.51
CA GLN A 181 12.92 22.97 -20.43
C GLN A 181 12.16 21.65 -20.31
N LEU A 182 12.25 20.82 -21.33
CA LEU A 182 11.68 19.47 -21.32
C LEU A 182 12.39 18.61 -20.25
N ALA A 183 11.63 18.14 -19.25
CA ALA A 183 12.17 17.31 -18.17
C ALA A 183 11.86 15.81 -18.32
N SER A 184 10.68 15.45 -18.85
CA SER A 184 10.31 14.04 -19.09
C SER A 184 9.24 13.93 -20.18
N THR A 185 9.19 12.79 -20.87
CA THR A 185 8.11 12.42 -21.80
C THR A 185 7.62 11.00 -21.51
N PRO A 186 6.40 10.62 -21.90
CA PRO A 186 5.90 9.24 -21.77
C PRO A 186 6.78 8.15 -22.40
N ALA A 187 7.66 8.50 -23.34
CA ALA A 187 8.57 7.56 -23.99
C ALA A 187 9.65 6.96 -23.06
N VAL A 188 9.80 7.48 -21.83
CA VAL A 188 10.76 6.98 -20.84
C VAL A 188 10.31 5.69 -20.15
N ILE A 189 9.06 5.26 -20.34
CA ILE A 189 8.54 4.02 -19.79
C ILE A 189 8.95 2.86 -20.70
N THR A 190 9.53 1.82 -20.11
CA THR A 190 10.04 0.66 -20.85
C THR A 190 9.09 -0.54 -20.75
N GLN A 191 9.18 -1.46 -21.70
CA GLN A 191 8.41 -2.72 -21.64
C GLN A 191 8.82 -3.59 -20.45
N THR A 192 10.09 -3.57 -20.06
CA THR A 192 10.58 -4.26 -18.85
C THR A 192 9.91 -3.71 -17.60
N GLU A 193 9.82 -2.38 -17.47
CA GLU A 193 9.14 -1.74 -16.34
C GLU A 193 7.65 -2.13 -16.31
N VAL A 194 6.98 -2.14 -17.47
CA VAL A 194 5.59 -2.59 -17.58
C VAL A 194 5.42 -4.05 -17.16
N ALA A 195 6.30 -4.96 -17.58
CA ALA A 195 6.24 -6.36 -17.21
C ALA A 195 6.40 -6.56 -15.70
N THR A 196 7.34 -5.84 -15.07
CA THR A 196 7.51 -5.85 -13.62
C THR A 196 6.25 -5.36 -12.90
N GLU A 197 5.65 -4.26 -13.36
CA GLU A 197 4.43 -3.73 -12.73
C GLU A 197 3.19 -4.58 -13.00
N LEU A 198 3.16 -5.34 -14.09
CA LEU A 198 2.11 -6.32 -14.39
C LEU A 198 2.13 -7.45 -13.37
N ALA A 199 3.31 -8.06 -13.18
CA ALA A 199 3.50 -9.13 -12.21
C ALA A 199 3.20 -8.63 -10.78
N ARG A 200 3.68 -7.43 -10.41
CA ARG A 200 3.40 -6.82 -9.09
C ARG A 200 1.90 -6.55 -8.89
N ALA A 201 1.21 -6.01 -9.89
CA ALA A 201 -0.23 -5.76 -9.81
C ALA A 201 -1.02 -7.05 -9.57
N SER A 202 -0.76 -8.10 -10.34
CA SER A 202 -1.41 -9.40 -10.14
C SER A 202 -1.18 -9.94 -8.71
N ARG A 203 0.06 -9.90 -8.22
CA ARG A 203 0.38 -10.34 -6.85
C ARG A 203 -0.38 -9.55 -5.77
N TYR A 204 -0.50 -8.23 -5.92
CA TYR A 204 -1.24 -7.40 -4.95
C TYR A 204 -2.72 -7.72 -4.93
N ILE A 205 -3.31 -7.95 -6.11
CA ILE A 205 -4.73 -8.29 -6.23
C ILE A 205 -5.00 -9.66 -5.60
N ASN A 206 -4.22 -10.67 -5.97
CA ASN A 206 -4.31 -12.01 -5.39
C ASN A 206 -4.13 -12.00 -3.86
N PHE A 207 -3.18 -11.19 -3.36
CA PHE A 207 -2.99 -11.00 -1.93
C PHE A 207 -4.24 -10.41 -1.27
N ALA A 208 -4.81 -9.35 -1.83
CA ALA A 208 -6.02 -8.73 -1.29
C ALA A 208 -7.22 -9.70 -1.31
N GLU A 209 -7.34 -10.53 -2.34
CA GLU A 209 -8.37 -11.58 -2.42
C GLU A 209 -8.20 -12.65 -1.34
N ALA A 210 -6.98 -13.17 -1.18
CA ALA A 210 -6.63 -14.18 -0.19
C ALA A 210 -6.94 -13.77 1.27
N LEU A 211 -6.97 -12.46 1.55
CA LEU A 211 -7.36 -11.94 2.87
C LEU A 211 -8.87 -12.00 3.12
N THR A 212 -9.66 -12.04 2.05
CA THR A 212 -11.14 -12.04 2.12
C THR A 212 -11.75 -13.41 1.90
N THR A 213 -11.00 -14.36 1.34
CA THR A 213 -11.43 -15.74 1.13
C THR A 213 -10.89 -16.62 2.26
N ALA A 214 -11.77 -17.43 2.87
CA ALA A 214 -11.36 -18.30 3.98
C ALA A 214 -10.43 -19.46 3.54
N GLU A 215 -10.36 -19.71 2.23
CA GLU A 215 -9.81 -20.92 1.62
C GLU A 215 -8.37 -20.71 1.06
N GLU A 216 -7.93 -19.46 0.84
CA GLU A 216 -6.71 -19.17 0.05
C GLU A 216 -5.58 -18.54 0.89
N ARG A 217 -5.32 -19.06 2.09
CA ARG A 217 -4.21 -18.59 2.95
C ARG A 217 -2.79 -18.93 2.42
N HIS A 218 -2.66 -19.35 1.18
CA HIS A 218 -1.38 -19.65 0.53
C HIS A 218 -0.84 -18.49 -0.32
N GLY A 219 -1.56 -17.36 -0.40
CA GLY A 219 -1.18 -16.20 -1.22
C GLY A 219 -0.10 -15.28 -0.64
N PHE A 220 0.46 -15.60 0.53
CA PHE A 220 1.49 -14.80 1.20
C PHE A 220 2.30 -15.63 2.20
N ASP A 221 3.48 -15.12 2.57
CA ASP A 221 4.26 -15.69 3.65
C ASP A 221 3.60 -15.41 5.01
N LYS A 222 3.29 -16.50 5.72
CA LYS A 222 2.53 -16.43 6.97
C LYS A 222 3.32 -15.72 8.09
N GLU A 223 4.62 -15.96 8.19
CA GLU A 223 5.45 -15.39 9.25
C GLU A 223 5.58 -13.88 9.07
N ARG A 224 5.88 -13.43 7.85
CA ARG A 224 5.95 -12.01 7.50
C ARG A 224 4.60 -11.33 7.66
N PHE A 225 3.51 -12.00 7.26
CA PHE A 225 2.16 -11.50 7.48
C PHE A 225 1.90 -11.27 8.98
N GLU A 226 2.10 -12.28 9.82
CA GLU A 226 1.88 -12.18 11.27
C GLU A 226 2.73 -11.08 11.90
N LYS A 227 3.99 -10.94 11.47
CA LYS A 227 4.93 -9.92 11.93
C LYS A 227 4.46 -8.50 11.60
N VAL A 228 4.06 -8.24 10.35
CA VAL A 228 3.52 -6.94 9.94
C VAL A 228 2.22 -6.63 10.67
N MET A 229 1.33 -7.61 10.81
CA MET A 229 0.05 -7.45 11.50
C MET A 229 0.24 -7.16 13.00
N ALA A 230 1.23 -7.79 13.64
CA ALA A 230 1.61 -7.49 15.02
C ALA A 230 2.14 -6.05 15.16
N ALA A 231 3.00 -5.61 14.24
CA ALA A 231 3.52 -4.24 14.21
C ALA A 231 2.39 -3.21 14.02
N LEU A 232 1.47 -3.45 13.08
CA LEU A 232 0.31 -2.59 12.85
C LEU A 232 -0.58 -2.50 14.10
N LYS A 233 -0.87 -3.63 14.76
CA LYS A 233 -1.64 -3.64 16.01
C LYS A 233 -0.97 -2.82 17.10
N LEU A 234 0.36 -2.87 17.20
CA LEU A 234 1.11 -2.07 18.16
C LEU A 234 1.02 -0.57 17.83
N LEU A 235 1.24 -0.19 16.57
CA LEU A 235 1.28 1.20 16.09
C LEU A 235 -0.09 1.90 16.16
N PHE A 236 -1.18 1.16 15.95
CA PHE A 236 -2.54 1.68 15.95
C PHE A 236 -3.31 1.39 17.24
N LYS A 237 -2.66 0.79 18.25
CA LYS A 237 -3.25 0.63 19.58
C LYS A 237 -3.70 2.00 20.11
N PRO A 238 -4.93 2.15 20.60
CA PRO A 238 -5.35 3.38 21.24
C PRO A 238 -4.43 3.66 22.43
N ASN A 239 -3.83 4.85 22.48
CA ASN A 239 -3.12 5.29 23.69
C ASN A 239 -4.15 5.39 24.81
N GLU A 240 -4.06 4.51 25.81
CA GLU A 240 -4.91 4.52 27.01
C GLU A 240 -4.77 5.80 27.87
N GLY A 241 -3.96 6.78 27.42
CA GLY A 241 -3.69 8.05 28.11
C GLY A 241 -4.13 9.34 27.41
N MET A 242 -4.90 9.29 26.31
CA MET A 242 -5.47 10.51 25.68
C MET A 242 -7.00 10.50 25.63
N ALA A 243 -7.62 10.06 26.73
CA ALA A 243 -9.05 10.31 26.97
C ALA A 243 -9.22 11.67 27.68
N SER A 244 -10.12 12.49 27.14
CA SER A 244 -10.35 13.93 27.41
C SER A 244 -9.25 14.79 26.78
N VAL A 245 -9.54 15.56 25.74
CA VAL A 245 -10.44 16.72 25.79
C VAL A 245 -11.30 16.77 24.52
N ALA A 246 -12.61 16.67 24.69
CA ALA A 246 -13.58 17.16 23.71
C ALA A 246 -14.10 18.52 24.21
N PRO A 247 -14.27 19.53 23.35
CA PRO A 247 -15.34 20.50 23.54
C PRO A 247 -16.71 19.90 23.21
#